data_AF-A0A963Y194-F1
#
_entry.id   AF-A0A963Y194-F1
#
_cell.length_a   1.000
_cell.length_b   1.000
_cell.length_c   1.000
_cell.angle_alpha   90.00
_cell.angle_beta   90.00
_cell.angle_gamma   90.00
#
_symmetry.space_group_name_H-M   'P 1'
#
loop_
_entity.id
_entity.type
_entity.pdbx_description
1 polymer ?
#
loop_
_entity_poly.entity_id
_entity_poly.type
_entity_poly.pdbx_seq_one_letter_code
_entity_poly.pdbx_strand_id
1 'polypeptide(L)'
;MMVSKISRLAGILQVMTVAALVLLPLAAIWAVASGLTDPDSIRPQFPDVEIAMLPPGKALAVGLLGIVGLLPGVLALWWMRALFQGYRRGEILTPASAELIRRIGGALVVLALAGVVMETAQVLVLTIDNPAGERMLSVGFGGNFFGAILAGGLLVVIGWAMREAAHAAEENAGFV
;
A
#
# COMPACT_ATOMS: atom_id res chain seq x y z
N MET A 1 23.21 -5.37 -24.45
CA MET A 1 23.07 -6.45 -23.44
C MET A 1 22.40 -5.97 -22.14
N MET A 2 22.81 -4.83 -21.54
CA MET A 2 22.20 -4.27 -20.32
C MET A 2 20.69 -3.96 -20.46
N VAL A 3 20.28 -3.32 -21.57
CA VAL A 3 18.88 -2.95 -21.84
C VAL A 3 17.94 -4.18 -21.87
N SER A 4 18.42 -5.33 -22.36
CA SER A 4 17.63 -6.58 -22.41
C SER A 4 17.39 -7.23 -21.04
N LYS A 5 18.29 -7.00 -20.07
CA LYS A 5 18.14 -7.53 -18.71
C LYS A 5 17.10 -6.71 -17.92
N ILE A 6 17.13 -5.39 -18.08
CA ILE A 6 16.17 -4.46 -17.45
C ILE A 6 14.76 -4.73 -17.97
N SER A 7 14.59 -4.91 -19.29
CA SER A 7 13.26 -5.17 -19.87
C SER A 7 12.67 -6.52 -19.42
N ARG A 8 13.50 -7.57 -19.30
CA ARG A 8 13.05 -8.89 -18.80
C ARG A 8 12.65 -8.83 -17.33
N LEU A 9 13.45 -8.18 -16.48
CA LEU A 9 13.14 -8.01 -15.06
C LEU A 9 11.87 -7.16 -14.87
N ALA A 10 11.75 -6.04 -15.60
CA ALA A 10 10.55 -5.20 -15.60
C ALA A 10 9.30 -6.00 -16.04
N GLY A 11 9.43 -6.90 -17.01
CA GLY A 11 8.35 -7.81 -17.40
C GLY A 11 7.87 -8.71 -16.26
N ILE A 12 8.80 -9.34 -15.53
CA ILE A 12 8.47 -10.20 -14.39
C ILE A 12 7.81 -9.37 -13.27
N LEU A 13 8.42 -8.24 -12.91
CA LEU A 13 7.90 -7.34 -11.89
C LEU A 13 6.50 -6.83 -12.25
N GLN A 14 6.26 -6.46 -13.51
CA GLN A 14 4.94 -6.04 -13.98
C GLN A 14 3.89 -7.15 -13.78
N VAL A 15 4.19 -8.40 -14.13
CA VAL A 15 3.26 -9.52 -13.95
C VAL A 15 2.96 -9.75 -12.48
N MET A 16 3.99 -9.71 -11.62
CA MET A 16 3.81 -9.84 -10.17
C MET A 16 2.94 -8.70 -9.61
N THR A 17 3.16 -7.46 -10.04
CA THR A 17 2.35 -6.31 -9.63
C THR A 17 0.89 -6.45 -10.10
N VAL A 18 0.65 -6.92 -11.32
CA VAL A 18 -0.71 -7.17 -11.82
C VAL A 18 -1.39 -8.28 -11.04
N ALA A 19 -0.68 -9.38 -10.77
CA ALA A 19 -1.20 -10.46 -9.94
C ALA A 19 -1.55 -9.96 -8.54
N ALA A 20 -0.68 -9.18 -7.90
CA ALA A 20 -0.96 -8.58 -6.60
C ALA A 20 -2.17 -7.64 -6.63
N LEU A 21 -2.33 -6.84 -7.70
CA LEU A 21 -3.47 -5.93 -7.88
C LEU A 21 -4.82 -6.66 -7.94
N VAL A 22 -4.83 -7.91 -8.39
CA VAL A 22 -6.06 -8.75 -8.46
C VAL A 22 -6.23 -9.57 -7.19
N LEU A 23 -5.16 -10.21 -6.72
CA LEU A 23 -5.20 -11.10 -5.56
C LEU A 23 -5.51 -10.35 -4.26
N LEU A 24 -4.98 -9.13 -4.09
CA LEU A 24 -5.16 -8.35 -2.86
C LEU A 24 -6.64 -7.96 -2.65
N PRO A 25 -7.36 -7.35 -3.62
CA PRO A 25 -8.79 -7.10 -3.46
C PRO A 25 -9.62 -8.36 -3.26
N LEU A 26 -9.29 -9.47 -3.96
CA LEU A 26 -9.99 -10.73 -3.77
C LEU A 26 -9.81 -11.28 -2.35
N ALA A 27 -8.58 -11.23 -1.82
CA ALA A 27 -8.29 -11.63 -0.45
C ALA A 27 -9.01 -10.73 0.56
N ALA A 28 -9.06 -9.42 0.31
CA ALA A 28 -9.77 -8.47 1.17
C ALA A 28 -11.30 -8.74 1.17
N ILE A 29 -11.91 -8.92 0.00
CA ILE A 29 -13.33 -9.27 -0.11
C ILE A 29 -13.61 -10.60 0.59
N TRP A 30 -12.76 -11.60 0.39
CA TRP A 30 -12.89 -12.90 1.05
C TRP A 30 -12.80 -12.78 2.57
N ALA A 31 -11.88 -11.98 3.10
CA ALA A 31 -11.74 -11.74 4.54
C ALA A 31 -12.96 -11.00 5.14
N VAL A 32 -13.56 -10.05 4.42
CA VAL A 32 -14.80 -9.39 4.87
C VAL A 32 -15.98 -10.37 4.80
N ALA A 33 -16.07 -11.17 3.74
CA ALA A 33 -17.13 -12.16 3.58
C ALA A 33 -17.05 -13.25 4.66
N SER A 34 -15.86 -13.72 5.00
CA SER A 34 -15.67 -14.71 6.07
C SER A 34 -16.05 -14.15 7.43
N GLY A 35 -15.68 -12.90 7.74
CA GLY A 35 -16.09 -12.23 8.98
C GLY A 35 -17.60 -11.98 9.10
N LEU A 36 -18.33 -11.87 7.98
CA LEU A 36 -19.79 -11.80 7.99
C LEU A 36 -20.44 -13.15 8.32
N THR A 37 -19.86 -14.25 7.84
CA THR A 37 -20.37 -15.61 8.06
C THR A 37 -19.96 -16.19 9.42
N ASP A 38 -18.75 -15.88 9.85
CA ASP A 38 -18.16 -16.32 11.11
C ASP A 38 -17.38 -15.15 11.72
N PRO A 39 -18.03 -14.32 12.56
CA PRO A 39 -17.39 -13.15 13.15
C PRO A 39 -16.13 -13.48 13.94
N ASP A 40 -16.03 -14.69 14.51
CA ASP A 40 -14.87 -15.11 15.28
C ASP A 40 -13.61 -15.32 14.41
N SER A 41 -13.75 -15.37 13.08
CA SER A 41 -12.63 -15.46 12.13
C SER A 41 -11.69 -14.24 12.17
N ILE A 42 -12.13 -13.13 12.76
CA ILE A 42 -11.34 -11.88 12.88
C ILE A 42 -10.47 -11.90 14.15
N ARG A 43 -10.83 -12.66 15.19
CA ARG A 43 -10.08 -12.70 16.46
C ARG A 43 -8.58 -13.02 16.30
N PRO A 44 -8.15 -13.96 15.42
CA PRO A 44 -6.73 -14.24 15.24
C PRO A 44 -5.91 -13.05 14.73
N GLN A 45 -6.56 -12.04 14.13
CA GLN A 45 -5.91 -10.82 13.64
C GLN A 45 -5.63 -9.83 14.79
N PHE A 46 -6.31 -10.00 15.93
CA PHE A 46 -6.25 -9.11 17.09
C PHE A 46 -6.05 -9.93 18.39
N PRO A 47 -4.95 -10.67 18.53
CA PRO A 47 -4.73 -11.61 19.64
C PRO A 47 -4.69 -10.92 21.01
N ASP A 48 -4.25 -9.66 21.06
CA ASP A 48 -4.10 -8.87 22.29
C ASP A 48 -5.34 -8.02 22.61
N VAL A 49 -6.44 -8.17 21.86
CA VAL A 49 -7.66 -7.38 22.04
C VAL A 49 -8.75 -8.24 22.67
N GLU A 50 -9.17 -7.90 23.87
CA GLU A 50 -10.34 -8.52 24.50
C GLU A 50 -11.62 -7.99 23.85
N ILE A 51 -12.39 -8.88 23.22
CA ILE A 51 -13.61 -8.54 22.49
C ILE A 51 -14.79 -9.17 23.22
N ALA A 52 -15.56 -8.35 23.94
CA ALA A 52 -16.71 -8.81 24.73
C ALA A 52 -17.88 -9.30 23.84
N MET A 53 -18.17 -8.55 22.76
CA MET A 53 -19.23 -8.90 21.81
C MET A 53 -18.81 -8.58 20.38
N LEU A 54 -18.90 -9.58 19.49
CA LEU A 54 -18.51 -9.49 18.09
C LEU A 54 -19.69 -9.84 17.15
N PRO A 55 -20.70 -8.96 17.02
CA PRO A 55 -21.76 -9.17 16.05
C PRO A 55 -21.23 -9.01 14.61
N PRO A 56 -21.89 -9.60 13.60
CA PRO A 56 -21.49 -9.48 12.19
C PRO A 56 -21.33 -8.03 11.70
N GLY A 57 -22.10 -7.09 12.27
CA GLY A 57 -21.98 -5.67 11.95
C GLY A 57 -20.61 -5.07 12.34
N LYS A 58 -20.02 -5.49 13.46
CA LYS A 58 -18.66 -5.07 13.85
C LYS A 58 -17.61 -5.72 12.96
N ALA A 59 -17.78 -7.00 12.66
CA ALA A 59 -16.90 -7.72 11.74
C ALA A 59 -16.85 -7.03 10.37
N LEU A 60 -18.01 -6.62 9.85
CA LEU A 60 -18.12 -5.81 8.63
C LEU A 60 -17.40 -4.47 8.77
N ALA A 61 -17.65 -3.72 9.85
CA ALA A 61 -17.02 -2.42 10.07
C ALA A 61 -15.49 -2.52 10.10
N VAL A 62 -14.94 -3.48 10.85
CA VAL A 62 -13.49 -3.77 10.92
C VAL A 62 -12.94 -4.14 9.56
N GLY A 63 -13.65 -5.00 8.81
CA GLY A 63 -13.28 -5.39 7.46
C GLY A 63 -13.24 -4.21 6.47
N LEU A 64 -14.25 -3.33 6.52
CA LEU A 64 -14.30 -2.12 5.68
C LEU A 64 -13.18 -1.14 6.01
N LEU A 65 -12.86 -0.94 7.30
CA LEU A 65 -11.71 -0.13 7.72
C LEU A 65 -10.40 -0.71 7.17
N GLY A 66 -10.26 -2.05 7.16
CA GLY A 66 -9.13 -2.74 6.55
C GLY A 66 -9.02 -2.48 5.05
N ILE A 67 -10.14 -2.56 4.31
CA ILE A 67 -10.17 -2.23 2.88
C ILE A 67 -9.74 -0.79 2.63
N VAL A 68 -10.25 0.17 3.42
CA VAL A 68 -9.87 1.58 3.29
C VAL A 68 -8.38 1.77 3.54
N GLY A 69 -7.82 1.11 4.56
CA GLY A 69 -6.39 1.14 4.88
C GLY A 69 -5.49 0.59 3.77
N LEU A 70 -5.99 -0.34 2.95
CA LEU A 70 -5.26 -0.96 1.84
C LEU A 70 -5.26 -0.14 0.55
N LEU A 71 -6.16 0.85 0.40
CA LEU A 71 -6.30 1.63 -0.83
C LEU A 71 -5.00 2.30 -1.30
N PRO A 72 -4.18 2.94 -0.42
CA PRO A 72 -2.91 3.52 -0.85
C PRO A 72 -1.95 2.46 -1.43
N GLY A 73 -1.96 1.24 -0.90
CA GLY A 73 -1.16 0.12 -1.42
C GLY A 73 -1.61 -0.30 -2.82
N VAL A 74 -2.92 -0.36 -3.06
CA VAL A 74 -3.49 -0.63 -4.40
C VAL A 74 -3.07 0.45 -5.40
N LEU A 75 -3.08 1.73 -5.00
CA LEU A 75 -2.60 2.83 -5.83
C LEU A 75 -1.09 2.73 -6.13
N ALA A 76 -0.28 2.37 -5.14
CA ALA A 76 1.15 2.13 -5.33
C ALA A 76 1.39 1.03 -6.36
N LEU A 77 0.69 -0.11 -6.24
CA LEU A 77 0.77 -1.20 -7.22
C LEU A 77 0.32 -0.75 -8.61
N TRP A 78 -0.75 0.04 -8.72
CA TRP A 78 -1.21 0.57 -10.00
C TRP A 78 -0.14 1.42 -10.70
N TRP A 79 0.55 2.30 -9.96
CA TRP A 79 1.63 3.12 -10.52
C TRP A 79 2.90 2.32 -10.79
N MET A 80 3.25 1.34 -9.95
CA MET A 80 4.35 0.40 -10.23
C MET A 80 4.12 -0.36 -11.55
N ARG A 81 2.88 -0.82 -11.79
CA ARG A 81 2.50 -1.46 -13.06
C ARG A 81 2.78 -0.53 -14.25
N ALA A 82 2.37 0.74 -14.16
CA ALA A 82 2.60 1.71 -15.22
C ALA A 82 4.11 1.99 -15.43
N LEU A 83 4.88 2.07 -14.35
CA LEU A 83 6.32 2.29 -14.38
C LEU A 83 7.04 1.14 -15.10
N PHE A 84 6.75 -0.10 -14.72
CA PHE A 84 7.34 -1.27 -15.34
C PHE A 84 6.93 -1.43 -16.82
N GLN A 85 5.70 -1.03 -17.18
CA GLN A 85 5.30 -0.95 -18.59
C GLN A 85 6.14 0.04 -19.38
N GLY A 86 6.39 1.25 -18.84
CA GLY A 86 7.29 2.23 -19.46
C GLY A 86 8.71 1.69 -19.63
N TYR A 87 9.27 1.04 -18.61
CA TYR A 87 10.60 0.44 -18.68
C TYR A 87 10.73 -0.63 -19.76
N ARG A 88 9.68 -1.42 -20.00
CA ARG A 88 9.65 -2.38 -21.11
C ARG A 88 9.67 -1.72 -22.48
N ARG A 89 9.11 -0.51 -22.61
CA ARG A 89 9.14 0.30 -23.83
C ARG A 89 10.44 1.09 -24.00
N GLY A 90 11.36 1.02 -23.03
CA GLY A 90 12.61 1.78 -23.02
C GLY A 90 12.49 3.18 -22.42
N GLU A 91 11.33 3.55 -21.88
CA GLU A 91 11.05 4.85 -21.24
C GLU A 91 11.60 4.88 -19.81
N ILE A 92 12.93 4.81 -19.66
CA ILE A 92 13.56 4.70 -18.34
C ILE A 92 13.71 6.08 -17.71
N LEU A 93 14.51 6.97 -18.30
CA LEU A 93 14.82 8.32 -17.80
C LEU A 93 13.90 9.38 -18.41
N THR A 94 12.61 9.28 -18.13
CA THR A 94 11.61 10.24 -18.65
C THR A 94 10.94 11.00 -17.50
N PRO A 95 10.40 12.21 -17.75
CA PRO A 95 9.59 12.92 -16.77
C PRO A 95 8.40 12.09 -16.27
N ALA A 96 7.81 11.26 -17.15
CA ALA A 96 6.72 10.36 -16.79
C ALA A 96 7.13 9.27 -15.79
N SER A 97 8.29 8.63 -16.00
CA SER A 97 8.83 7.63 -15.07
C SER A 97 9.19 8.26 -13.72
N ALA A 98 9.75 9.46 -13.72
CA ALA A 98 10.04 10.22 -12.50
C ALA A 98 8.77 10.52 -11.69
N GLU A 99 7.70 10.96 -12.33
CA GLU A 99 6.41 11.23 -11.67
C GLU A 99 5.78 9.96 -11.08
N LEU A 100 5.84 8.83 -11.80
CA LEU A 100 5.35 7.55 -11.29
C LEU A 100 6.11 7.13 -10.03
N ILE A 101 7.45 7.25 -10.00
CA ILE A 101 8.27 6.94 -8.83
C ILE A 101 7.87 7.80 -7.62
N ARG A 102 7.63 9.10 -7.84
CA ARG A 102 7.15 9.98 -6.76
C ARG A 102 5.80 9.56 -6.21
N ARG A 103 4.85 9.25 -7.09
CA ARG A 103 3.51 8.81 -6.69
C ARG A 103 3.56 7.51 -5.91
N ILE A 104 4.37 6.54 -6.37
CA ILE A 104 4.62 5.29 -5.64
C ILE A 104 5.15 5.59 -4.24
N GLY A 105 6.18 6.42 -4.13
CA GLY A 105 6.76 6.80 -2.84
C GLY A 105 5.74 7.47 -1.91
N GLY A 106 4.97 8.43 -2.43
CA GLY A 106 3.90 9.09 -1.68
C GLY A 106 2.81 8.13 -1.21
N ALA A 107 2.38 7.18 -2.06
CA ALA A 107 1.41 6.17 -1.66
C ALA A 107 1.93 5.24 -0.57
N LEU A 108 3.22 4.88 -0.56
CA LEU A 108 3.80 4.07 0.52
C LEU A 108 3.84 4.82 1.86
N VAL A 109 4.10 6.13 1.84
CA VAL A 109 4.01 6.97 3.03
C VAL A 109 2.57 7.01 3.54
N VAL A 110 1.61 7.28 2.65
CA VAL A 110 0.18 7.31 3.00
C VAL A 110 -0.29 5.94 3.49
N LEU A 111 0.19 4.85 2.90
CA LEU A 111 -0.11 3.48 3.34
C LEU A 111 0.33 3.24 4.79
N ALA A 112 1.55 3.65 5.14
CA ALA A 112 2.07 3.48 6.51
C ALA A 112 1.23 4.26 7.52
N LEU A 113 0.87 5.51 7.20
CA LEU A 113 0.03 6.34 8.05
C LEU A 113 -1.40 5.79 8.16
N ALA A 114 -1.97 5.35 7.04
CA ALA A 114 -3.29 4.72 7.00
C ALA A 114 -3.32 3.44 7.85
N GLY A 115 -2.24 2.64 7.85
CA GLY A 115 -2.11 1.46 8.71
C GLY A 115 -2.32 1.80 10.19
N VAL A 116 -1.60 2.78 10.72
CA VAL A 116 -1.72 3.21 12.12
C VAL A 116 -3.14 3.70 12.44
N VAL A 117 -3.70 4.56 11.58
CA VAL A 117 -5.03 5.15 11.79
C VAL A 117 -6.11 4.08 11.74
N MET A 118 -6.07 3.17 10.76
CA MET A 118 -7.09 2.15 10.58
C MET A 118 -6.99 1.06 11.64
N GLU A 119 -5.79 0.64 12.05
CA GLU A 119 -5.60 -0.31 13.14
C GLU A 119 -6.16 0.25 14.46
N THR A 120 -5.84 1.51 14.76
CA THR A 120 -6.39 2.22 15.94
C THR A 120 -7.93 2.26 15.88
N ALA A 121 -8.50 2.60 14.72
CA ALA A 121 -9.94 2.65 14.53
C ALA A 121 -10.60 1.27 14.68
N GLN A 122 -9.97 0.20 14.18
CA GLN A 122 -10.44 -1.17 14.31
C GLN A 122 -10.48 -1.60 15.78
N VAL A 123 -9.42 -1.34 16.56
CA VAL A 123 -9.36 -1.65 17.99
C VAL A 123 -10.46 -0.90 18.75
N LEU A 124 -10.70 0.37 18.43
CA LEU A 124 -11.79 1.14 19.03
C LEU A 124 -13.16 0.55 18.71
N VAL A 125 -13.44 0.20 17.44
CA VAL A 125 -14.70 -0.44 17.05
C VAL A 125 -14.93 -1.76 17.78
N LEU A 126 -13.86 -2.54 17.99
CA LEU A 126 -13.92 -3.81 18.69
C LEU A 126 -14.23 -3.64 20.18
N THR A 127 -13.60 -2.67 20.84
CA THR A 127 -13.66 -2.52 22.31
C THR A 127 -14.65 -1.49 22.84
N ILE A 128 -15.36 -0.73 21.97
CA ILE A 128 -16.27 0.34 22.42
C ILE A 128 -17.40 -0.14 23.35
N ASP A 129 -17.85 -1.38 23.16
CA ASP A 129 -18.91 -2.01 23.95
C ASP A 129 -18.37 -2.77 25.17
N ASN A 130 -17.05 -2.79 25.37
CA ASN A 130 -16.47 -3.40 26.56
C ASN A 130 -16.89 -2.59 27.81
N PRO A 131 -17.02 -3.26 28.96
CA PRO A 131 -17.38 -2.59 30.22
C PRO A 131 -16.36 -1.52 30.61
N ALA A 132 -16.77 -0.63 31.51
CA ALA A 132 -15.90 0.45 31.98
C ALA A 132 -14.62 -0.11 32.62
N GLY A 133 -13.46 0.22 32.05
CA GLY A 133 -12.15 -0.34 32.44
C GLY A 133 -11.54 -1.31 31.41
N GLU A 134 -12.34 -1.86 30.49
CA GLU A 134 -11.91 -2.82 29.45
C GLU A 134 -11.93 -2.24 28.02
N ARG A 135 -12.22 -0.93 27.90
CA ARG A 135 -12.14 -0.21 26.62
C ARG A 135 -10.68 0.07 26.29
N MET A 136 -10.26 -0.25 25.08
CA MET A 136 -8.87 -0.10 24.67
C MET A 136 -8.72 0.93 23.56
N LEU A 137 -7.81 1.88 23.76
CA LEU A 137 -7.22 2.67 22.69
C LEU A 137 -5.79 2.19 22.52
N SER A 138 -5.52 1.46 21.46
CA SER A 138 -4.16 1.04 21.10
C SER A 138 -3.70 1.84 19.89
N VAL A 139 -2.55 2.49 20.01
CA VAL A 139 -1.85 3.14 18.91
C VAL A 139 -0.54 2.40 18.71
N GLY A 140 -0.54 1.48 17.74
CA GLY A 140 0.61 0.71 17.35
C GLY A 140 1.27 1.27 16.09
N PHE A 141 2.60 1.24 16.06
CA PHE A 141 3.32 1.34 14.80
C PHE A 141 3.59 -0.08 14.33
N GLY A 142 2.93 -0.51 13.25
CA GLY A 142 3.18 -1.82 12.67
C GLY A 142 4.68 -2.01 12.35
N GLY A 143 5.17 -3.25 12.39
CA GLY A 143 6.62 -3.52 12.31
C GLY A 143 7.33 -2.95 11.08
N ASN A 144 6.59 -2.68 10.00
CA ASN A 144 7.12 -2.11 8.77
C ASN A 144 6.86 -0.60 8.60
N PHE A 145 6.31 0.09 9.61
CA PHE A 145 5.91 1.49 9.54
C PHE A 145 7.08 2.41 9.13
N PHE A 146 8.15 2.42 9.93
CA PHE A 146 9.31 3.27 9.66
C PHE A 146 9.99 2.90 8.34
N GLY A 147 10.07 1.60 8.03
CA GLY A 147 10.61 1.12 6.75
C GLY A 147 9.82 1.65 5.55
N ALA A 148 8.49 1.64 5.62
CA ALA A 148 7.62 2.14 4.57
C ALA A 148 7.70 3.67 4.43
N ILE A 149 7.74 4.41 5.54
CA ILE A 149 7.92 5.87 5.53
C ILE A 149 9.26 6.25 4.90
N LEU A 150 10.35 5.59 5.32
CA LEU A 150 11.69 5.86 4.79
C LEU A 150 11.81 5.46 3.33
N ALA A 151 11.34 4.28 2.95
CA ALA A 151 11.34 3.82 1.56
C ALA A 151 10.49 4.73 0.66
N GLY A 152 9.30 5.11 1.13
CA GLY A 152 8.42 6.02 0.41
C GLY A 152 9.03 7.41 0.25
N GLY A 153 9.57 7.97 1.33
CA GLY A 153 10.27 9.26 1.29
C GLY A 153 11.48 9.25 0.37
N LEU A 154 12.29 8.19 0.42
CA LEU A 154 13.43 8.02 -0.47
C LEU A 154 13.00 7.95 -1.94
N LEU A 155 11.94 7.19 -2.26
CA LEU A 155 11.38 7.14 -3.61
C LEU A 155 10.88 8.52 -4.08
N VAL A 156 10.23 9.30 -3.20
CA VAL A 156 9.84 10.67 -3.55
C VAL A 156 11.06 11.50 -3.93
N VAL A 157 12.13 11.49 -3.12
CA VAL A 157 13.37 12.21 -3.40
C VAL A 157 14.01 11.75 -4.71
N ILE A 158 14.08 10.43 -4.94
CA ILE A 158 14.60 9.86 -6.19
C ILE A 158 13.79 10.36 -7.38
N GLY A 159 12.46 10.36 -7.28
CA GLY A 159 11.60 10.83 -8.37
C GLY A 159 11.75 12.34 -8.63
N TRP A 160 12.03 13.17 -7.62
CA TRP A 160 12.43 14.57 -7.84
C TRP A 160 13.77 14.66 -8.58
N ALA A 161 14.80 13.98 -8.10
CA ALA A 161 16.13 14.02 -8.71
C ALA A 161 16.13 13.50 -10.16
N MET A 162 15.34 12.46 -10.42
CA MET A 162 15.20 11.87 -11.75
C MET A 162 14.48 12.80 -12.73
N ARG A 163 13.51 13.59 -12.25
CA ARG A 163 12.84 14.61 -13.07
C ARG A 163 13.84 15.69 -13.52
N GLU A 164 14.71 16.13 -12.61
CA GLU A 164 15.75 17.10 -12.93
C GLU A 164 16.76 16.55 -13.95
N ALA A 165 17.18 15.30 -13.75
CA ALA A 165 18.08 14.61 -14.68
C ALA A 165 17.46 14.44 -16.08
N ALA A 166 16.15 14.13 -16.16
CA ALA A 166 15.44 14.02 -17.42
C ALA A 166 15.36 15.37 -18.15
N HIS A 167 15.08 16.45 -17.43
CA HIS A 167 15.05 17.80 -18.00
C HIS A 167 16.43 18.23 -18.55
N ALA A 168 17.49 18.03 -17.78
CA ALA A 168 18.86 18.32 -18.22
C ALA A 168 19.29 17.49 -19.45
N ALA A 169 18.79 16.25 -19.58
CA ALA A 169 19.04 15.42 -20.76
C ALA A 169 18.28 15.92 -21.99
N GLU A 170 17.04 16.39 -21.83
CA GLU A 170 16.24 16.98 -22.91
C GLU A 170 16.87 18.29 -23.44
N GLU A 171 17.34 19.17 -22.56
CA GLU A 171 18.04 20.39 -22.95
C GLU A 171 19.29 20.09 -23.78
N ASN A 172 20.14 19.18 -23.31
CA ASN A 172 21.37 18.79 -24.03
C ASN A 172 21.10 18.16 -25.40
N ALA A 173 19.96 17.47 -25.57
CA ALA A 173 19.57 16.90 -26.87
C ALA A 173 19.10 17.97 -27.87
N GLY A 174 18.61 19.12 -27.40
CA GLY A 174 18.18 20.24 -28.24
C GLY A 174 19.31 21.11 -28.80
N PHE A 175 20.54 20.96 -28.28
CA PHE A 175 21.71 21.74 -28.70
C PHE A 175 22.60 21.04 -29.75
N VAL A 176 22.27 19.82 -30.18
CA VAL A 176 23.03 19.03 -31.18
C VAL A 176 22.41 19.12 -32.56
#